data_AF-A0A923V9J1-F1
#
_entry.id   AF-A0A923V9J1-F1
#
_cell.length_a   1.000
_cell.length_b   1.000
_cell.length_c   1.000
_cell.angle_alpha   90.00
_cell.angle_beta   90.00
_cell.angle_gamma   90.00
#
_symmetry.space_group_name_H-M   'P 1'
#
loop_
_entity.id
_entity.type
_entity.pdbx_description
1 polymer ?
#
loop_
_entity_poly.entity_id
_entity_poly.type
_entity_poly.pdbx_seq_one_letter_code
_entity_poly.pdbx_strand_id
1 'polypeptide(L)'
;MKKNSFEMGIEIKTAAGSILKPQQMHFWDLSSSNVPAQIKNLKPQAPFKYHTDAILGLCYHKMTDYKFLSAEERQFATQAYRSFDPYTELYQKSAPRVRSLRGNFKATLKYENFEKQMSEIWSEVFENKTIYFAKLEKALDYLSEFEMSIESTFLYNFNIQFSEKMTEKLICFYSFLFHLRSLMAIDHNGHVEDSSVESVKCDSISDYLPKSDYTINDALLYLQFKKLSIPFVGHKDKDVRIEKLFVDPLLKAFNQYNHNACCLVDQLPKSFLNSLPQAELEEALHHVQMDWLLGSEAGLLFKIREELFGATEGYDKIFWPELSTSKSKQATSLNICFTLSHKDLAREYAAA
;
A
#
# COMPACT_ATOMS: atom_id res chain seq x y z
N MET A 1 1.54 15.95 37.76
CA MET A 1 0.77 15.10 36.83
C MET A 1 0.81 15.74 35.45
N LYS A 2 1.68 15.23 34.56
CA LYS A 2 1.82 15.64 33.16
C LYS A 2 2.46 14.45 32.43
N LYS A 3 1.75 13.83 31.51
CA LYS A 3 2.36 13.32 30.28
C LYS A 3 1.39 13.62 29.13
N ASN A 4 1.34 14.90 28.77
CA ASN A 4 0.62 15.43 27.60
C ASN A 4 1.36 15.11 26.29
N SER A 5 2.11 14.01 26.27
CA SER A 5 3.05 13.68 25.21
C SER A 5 3.31 12.18 25.13
N PHE A 6 3.38 11.69 23.91
CA PHE A 6 3.76 10.35 23.53
C PHE A 6 5.19 10.39 23.00
N GLU A 7 6.08 9.64 23.63
CA GLU A 7 7.51 9.62 23.31
C GLU A 7 7.95 8.22 22.92
N MET A 8 8.77 8.11 21.89
CA MET A 8 9.21 6.82 21.38
C MET A 8 10.58 6.92 20.73
N GLY A 9 11.40 5.90 21.00
CA GLY A 9 12.59 5.61 20.21
C GLY A 9 12.31 4.50 19.20
N ILE A 10 12.79 4.64 17.97
CA ILE A 10 12.74 3.64 16.91
C ILE A 10 14.17 3.35 16.49
N GLU A 11 14.55 2.07 16.51
CA GLU A 11 15.82 1.56 15.97
C GLU A 11 15.51 0.66 14.78
N ILE A 12 16.03 0.99 13.60
CA ILE A 12 15.88 0.18 12.38
C ILE A 12 17.25 -0.33 11.98
N LYS A 13 17.48 -1.64 12.16
CA LYS A 13 18.67 -2.30 11.63
C LYS A 13 18.46 -2.65 10.18
N THR A 14 19.45 -2.36 9.36
CA THR A 14 19.37 -2.51 7.91
C THR A 14 20.39 -3.49 7.35
N ALA A 15 20.09 -4.04 6.18
CA ALA A 15 21.03 -4.75 5.33
C ALA A 15 21.66 -3.80 4.31
N ALA A 16 22.82 -4.18 3.80
CA ALA A 16 23.46 -3.49 2.68
C ALA A 16 22.60 -3.57 1.41
N GLY A 17 22.65 -2.52 0.60
CA GLY A 17 21.89 -2.36 -0.63
C GLY A 17 22.17 -1.00 -1.28
N SER A 18 21.75 -0.78 -2.53
CA SER A 18 21.76 0.55 -3.17
C SER A 18 21.01 1.57 -2.28
N ILE A 19 19.91 1.10 -1.72
CA ILE A 19 19.18 1.67 -0.60
C ILE A 19 19.17 0.64 0.53
N LEU A 20 19.27 1.11 1.77
CA LEU A 20 19.31 0.24 2.93
C LEU A 20 17.98 -0.49 3.10
N LYS A 21 18.06 -1.81 3.33
CA LYS A 21 16.87 -2.66 3.45
C LYS A 21 16.56 -2.94 4.92
N PRO A 22 15.34 -2.70 5.42
CA PRO A 22 15.01 -2.97 6.82
C PRO A 22 15.08 -4.48 7.11
N GLN A 23 15.81 -4.87 8.16
CA GLN A 23 15.89 -6.26 8.63
C GLN A 23 15.15 -6.47 9.95
N GLN A 24 15.32 -5.52 10.87
CA GLN A 24 14.72 -5.56 12.19
C GLN A 24 14.38 -4.14 12.62
N MET A 25 13.23 -3.96 13.25
CA MET A 25 12.86 -2.68 13.85
C MET A 25 12.47 -2.88 15.31
N HIS A 26 12.99 -2.05 16.20
CA HIS A 26 12.68 -2.10 17.62
C HIS A 26 12.09 -0.77 18.12
N PHE A 27 11.07 -0.86 18.97
CA PHE A 27 10.33 0.26 19.54
C PHE A 27 10.65 0.39 21.02
N TRP A 28 11.38 1.44 21.37
CA TRP A 28 11.84 1.74 22.71
C TRP A 28 10.89 2.69 23.43
N ASP A 29 10.47 2.29 24.62
CA ASP A 29 9.88 3.20 25.60
C ASP A 29 11.03 3.95 26.28
N LEU A 30 11.16 5.25 25.99
CA LEU A 30 12.25 6.09 26.49
C LEU A 30 12.25 6.26 28.01
N SER A 31 11.15 5.93 28.69
CA SER A 31 11.08 5.93 30.15
C SER A 31 11.58 4.62 30.79
N SER A 32 11.85 3.59 29.99
CA SER A 32 12.35 2.29 30.46
C SER A 32 13.84 2.31 30.81
N SER A 33 14.23 1.51 31.81
CA SER A 33 15.63 1.32 32.22
C SER A 33 16.45 0.53 31.20
N ASN A 34 15.81 -0.20 30.30
CA ASN A 34 16.46 -1.18 29.40
C ASN A 34 16.75 -0.62 27.99
N VAL A 35 16.70 0.70 27.82
CA VAL A 35 16.96 1.36 26.53
C VAL A 35 18.47 1.40 26.25
N PRO A 36 18.94 0.98 25.05
CA PRO A 36 20.35 1.06 24.68
C PRO A 36 20.91 2.47 24.83
N ALA A 37 22.17 2.59 25.25
CA ALA A 37 22.82 3.90 25.46
C ALA A 37 22.73 4.81 24.24
N GLN A 38 22.86 4.24 23.03
CA GLN A 38 22.73 4.97 21.76
C GLN A 38 21.36 5.65 21.58
N ILE A 39 20.27 5.00 22.01
CA ILE A 39 18.91 5.57 21.94
C ILE A 39 18.68 6.52 23.11
N LYS A 40 19.16 6.16 24.31
CA LYS A 40 19.03 6.98 25.52
C LYS A 40 19.73 8.35 25.39
N ASN A 41 20.82 8.40 24.64
CA ASN A 41 21.58 9.63 24.40
C ASN A 41 20.94 10.53 23.33
N LEU A 42 19.97 10.03 22.55
CA LEU A 42 19.24 10.84 21.59
C LEU A 42 18.18 11.68 22.32
N LYS A 43 18.23 13.00 22.14
CA LYS A 43 17.19 13.90 22.62
C LYS A 43 15.96 13.78 21.70
N PRO A 44 14.77 13.46 22.22
CA PRO A 44 13.55 13.44 21.43
C PRO A 44 13.34 14.77 20.70
N GLN A 45 13.07 14.68 19.40
CA GLN A 45 12.79 15.83 18.54
C GLN A 45 11.28 15.97 18.31
N ALA A 46 10.88 17.13 17.77
CA ALA A 46 9.56 17.24 17.18
C ALA A 46 9.43 16.27 15.99
N PRO A 47 8.24 15.71 15.72
CA PRO A 47 8.04 14.83 14.59
C PRO A 47 8.37 15.54 13.28
N PHE A 48 8.62 14.76 12.22
CA PHE A 48 8.80 15.33 10.89
C PHE A 48 7.57 16.12 10.44
N LYS A 49 7.74 17.03 9.46
CA LYS A 49 6.67 17.90 8.96
C LYS A 49 5.39 17.13 8.58
N TYR A 50 5.55 15.93 8.02
CA TYR A 50 4.47 15.03 7.63
C TYR A 50 4.30 13.84 8.58
N HIS A 51 4.84 13.94 9.80
CA HIS A 51 4.68 12.99 10.90
C HIS A 51 5.04 11.53 10.57
N THR A 52 5.87 11.28 9.56
CA THR A 52 6.19 9.92 9.08
C THR A 52 6.77 9.02 10.18
N ASP A 53 7.67 9.57 10.99
CA ASP A 53 8.25 8.92 12.17
C ASP A 53 7.19 8.60 13.23
N ALA A 54 6.31 9.57 13.53
CA ALA A 54 5.25 9.41 14.51
C ALA A 54 4.17 8.41 14.05
N ILE A 55 3.71 8.50 12.80
CA ILE A 55 2.69 7.61 12.22
C ILE A 55 3.22 6.17 12.19
N LEU A 56 4.49 5.95 11.87
CA LEU A 56 5.09 4.62 11.93
C LEU A 56 4.97 3.99 13.33
N GLY A 57 5.31 4.75 14.38
CA GLY A 57 5.17 4.32 15.77
C GLY A 57 3.71 4.10 16.20
N LEU A 58 2.81 4.97 15.76
CA LEU A 58 1.37 4.85 16.03
C LEU A 58 0.77 3.59 15.35
N CYS A 59 1.18 3.30 14.11
CA CYS A 59 0.78 2.10 13.40
C CYS A 59 1.25 0.83 14.11
N TYR A 60 2.50 0.81 14.60
CA TYR A 60 3.00 -0.31 15.40
C TYR A 60 2.12 -0.59 16.62
N HIS A 61 1.74 0.45 17.37
CA HIS A 61 0.84 0.27 18.51
C HIS A 61 -0.55 -0.19 18.09
N LYS A 62 -1.11 0.35 17.00
CA LYS A 62 -2.41 -0.08 16.49
C LYS A 62 -2.39 -1.53 16.03
N MET A 63 -1.35 -1.98 15.33
CA MET A 63 -1.17 -3.38 14.90
C MET A 63 -1.04 -4.36 16.07
N THR A 64 -0.55 -3.88 17.23
CA THR A 64 -0.41 -4.67 18.45
C THR A 64 -1.57 -4.46 19.43
N ASP A 65 -2.71 -3.95 18.95
CA ASP A 65 -3.92 -3.65 19.74
C ASP A 65 -3.62 -2.77 20.97
N TYR A 66 -2.60 -1.92 20.86
CA TYR A 66 -2.08 -1.02 21.90
C TYR A 66 -1.65 -1.76 23.19
N LYS A 67 -1.30 -3.05 23.10
CA LYS A 67 -0.99 -3.91 24.28
C LYS A 67 0.19 -3.43 25.14
N PHE A 68 1.02 -2.52 24.60
CA PHE A 68 2.22 -2.00 25.27
C PHE A 68 2.06 -0.60 25.85
N LEU A 69 0.85 -0.02 25.84
CA LEU A 69 0.56 1.31 26.35
C LEU A 69 -0.34 1.28 27.57
N SER A 70 -0.19 2.27 28.46
CA SER A 70 -1.18 2.53 29.50
C SER A 70 -2.51 3.01 28.90
N ALA A 71 -3.59 3.03 29.70
CA ALA A 71 -4.90 3.45 29.21
C ALA A 71 -4.92 4.90 28.70
N GLU A 72 -4.24 5.82 29.39
CA GLU A 72 -4.14 7.23 28.99
C GLU A 72 -3.34 7.39 27.68
N GLU A 73 -2.19 6.72 27.58
CA GLU A 73 -1.37 6.73 26.36
C GLU A 73 -2.09 6.09 25.18
N ARG A 74 -2.86 5.02 25.41
CA ARG A 74 -3.70 4.38 24.40
C ARG A 74 -4.76 5.34 23.85
N GLN A 75 -5.43 6.10 24.72
CA GLN A 75 -6.42 7.08 24.28
C GLN A 75 -5.78 8.16 23.41
N PHE A 76 -4.65 8.71 23.84
CA PHE A 76 -3.89 9.68 23.07
C PHE A 76 -3.42 9.12 21.72
N ALA A 77 -2.78 7.94 21.71
CA ALA A 77 -2.27 7.31 20.51
C ALA A 77 -3.39 6.94 19.51
N THR A 78 -4.57 6.54 20.02
CA THR A 78 -5.74 6.28 19.17
C THR A 78 -6.22 7.55 18.49
N GLN A 79 -6.29 8.66 19.24
CA GLN A 79 -6.67 9.96 18.68
C GLN A 79 -5.62 10.45 17.67
N ALA A 80 -4.34 10.40 18.02
CA ALA A 80 -3.23 10.79 17.16
C ALA A 80 -3.21 10.00 15.85
N TYR A 81 -3.37 8.68 15.90
CA TYR A 81 -3.44 7.87 14.68
C TYR A 81 -4.56 8.36 13.76
N ARG A 82 -5.77 8.57 14.30
CA ARG A 82 -6.92 9.03 13.51
C ARG A 82 -6.76 10.44 12.94
N SER A 83 -5.99 11.30 13.61
CA SER A 83 -5.74 12.67 13.16
C SER A 83 -4.65 12.74 12.11
N PHE A 84 -3.57 11.97 12.24
CA PHE A 84 -2.40 12.10 11.38
C PHE A 84 -2.36 11.11 10.20
N ASP A 85 -2.99 9.93 10.31
CA ASP A 85 -2.98 8.93 9.24
C ASP A 85 -4.02 9.28 8.15
N PRO A 86 -3.60 9.68 6.93
CA PRO A 86 -4.54 10.12 5.90
C PRO A 86 -5.27 8.95 5.23
N TYR A 87 -4.73 7.73 5.34
CA TYR A 87 -5.18 6.59 4.54
C TYR A 87 -6.54 6.07 4.95
N THR A 88 -6.93 6.24 6.22
CA THR A 88 -8.29 5.93 6.67
C THR A 88 -9.32 6.85 5.99
N GLU A 89 -9.05 8.16 5.94
CA GLU A 89 -9.95 9.14 5.31
C GLU A 89 -10.02 8.93 3.79
N LEU A 90 -8.87 8.74 3.13
CA LEU A 90 -8.81 8.45 1.70
C LEU A 90 -9.64 7.22 1.33
N TYR A 91 -9.50 6.14 2.12
CA TYR A 91 -10.29 4.94 1.93
C TYR A 91 -11.79 5.22 2.07
N GLN A 92 -12.21 5.89 3.13
CA GLN A 92 -13.61 6.21 3.38
C GLN A 92 -14.23 7.11 2.30
N LYS A 93 -13.45 8.02 1.70
CA LYS A 93 -13.90 8.89 0.60
C LYS A 93 -14.08 8.15 -0.72
N SER A 94 -13.26 7.14 -1.01
CA SER A 94 -13.31 6.38 -2.27
C SER A 94 -14.17 5.11 -2.20
N ALA A 95 -14.27 4.47 -1.03
CA ALA A 95 -15.00 3.21 -0.86
C ALA A 95 -16.47 3.25 -1.33
N PRO A 96 -17.26 4.33 -1.15
CA PRO A 96 -18.62 4.38 -1.66
C PRO A 96 -18.71 4.24 -3.19
N ARG A 97 -17.77 4.85 -3.94
CA ARG A 97 -17.71 4.77 -5.41
C ARG A 97 -17.24 3.40 -5.88
N VAL A 98 -16.30 2.78 -5.17
CA VAL A 98 -15.91 1.38 -5.40
C VAL A 98 -17.11 0.45 -5.20
N ARG A 99 -17.89 0.65 -4.13
CA ARG A 99 -19.07 -0.18 -3.83
C ARG A 99 -20.14 -0.10 -4.93
N SER A 100 -20.31 1.05 -5.58
CA SER A 100 -21.28 1.17 -6.68
C SER A 100 -20.85 0.45 -7.96
N LEU A 101 -19.57 0.09 -8.09
CA LEU A 101 -19.02 -0.68 -9.21
C LEU A 101 -19.02 -2.20 -8.95
N ARG A 102 -19.43 -2.64 -7.76
CA ARG A 102 -19.44 -4.06 -7.39
C ARG A 102 -20.54 -4.83 -8.11
N GLY A 103 -20.23 -6.05 -8.53
CA GLY A 103 -21.23 -7.03 -8.91
C GLY A 103 -21.97 -7.59 -7.67
N ASN A 104 -23.05 -8.34 -7.90
CA ASN A 104 -23.71 -9.10 -6.85
C ASN A 104 -22.75 -10.17 -6.31
N PHE A 105 -22.17 -9.93 -5.12
CA PHE A 105 -21.23 -10.85 -4.49
C PHE A 105 -21.80 -11.46 -3.21
N LYS A 106 -21.40 -12.71 -2.92
CA LYS A 106 -21.65 -13.40 -1.65
C LYS A 106 -20.31 -13.70 -1.01
N ALA A 107 -20.14 -13.29 0.25
CA ALA A 107 -18.97 -13.63 1.06
C ALA A 107 -18.67 -15.14 0.98
N THR A 108 -17.39 -15.48 0.77
CA THR A 108 -16.94 -16.87 0.65
C THR A 108 -16.05 -17.24 1.82
N LEU A 109 -16.07 -18.52 2.21
CA LEU A 109 -15.21 -19.09 3.26
C LEU A 109 -13.71 -18.81 3.03
N LYS A 110 -13.31 -18.58 1.77
CA LYS A 110 -11.94 -18.22 1.38
C LYS A 110 -11.47 -16.91 2.04
N TYR A 111 -12.37 -15.95 2.20
CA TYR A 111 -12.03 -14.63 2.74
C TYR A 111 -11.82 -14.73 4.25
N GLU A 112 -12.67 -15.45 4.97
CA GLU A 112 -12.53 -15.67 6.41
C GLU A 112 -11.21 -16.38 6.77
N ASN A 113 -10.83 -17.39 5.97
CA ASN A 113 -9.55 -18.07 6.13
C ASN A 113 -8.36 -17.13 5.88
N PHE A 114 -8.47 -16.24 4.88
CA PHE A 114 -7.47 -15.21 4.63
C PHE A 114 -7.29 -14.28 5.84
N GLU A 115 -8.38 -13.74 6.39
CA GLU A 115 -8.32 -12.82 7.54
C GLU A 115 -7.65 -13.46 8.76
N LYS A 116 -7.97 -14.74 9.01
CA LYS A 116 -7.40 -15.49 10.13
C LYS A 116 -5.89 -15.68 9.96
N GLN A 117 -5.45 -16.21 8.82
CA GLN A 117 -4.04 -16.51 8.57
C GLN A 117 -3.18 -15.23 8.49
N MET A 118 -3.66 -14.17 7.84
CA MET A 118 -2.95 -12.89 7.86
C MET A 118 -2.80 -12.32 9.27
N SER A 119 -3.84 -12.46 10.11
CA SER A 119 -3.77 -12.05 11.51
C SER A 119 -2.75 -12.86 12.32
N GLU A 120 -2.61 -14.15 12.03
CA GLU A 120 -1.58 -15.02 12.62
C GLU A 120 -0.17 -14.56 12.19
N ILE A 121 0.04 -14.32 10.89
CA ILE A 121 1.32 -13.80 10.36
C ILE A 121 1.69 -12.47 11.02
N TRP A 122 0.76 -11.52 11.11
CA TRP A 122 1.02 -10.25 11.80
C TRP A 122 1.36 -10.44 13.29
N SER A 123 0.74 -11.40 13.97
CA SER A 123 1.06 -11.70 15.37
C SER A 123 2.50 -12.22 15.53
N GLU A 124 3.01 -12.97 14.55
CA GLU A 124 4.40 -13.42 14.51
C GLU A 124 5.38 -12.29 14.15
N VAL A 125 4.99 -11.39 13.26
CA VAL A 125 5.81 -10.28 12.78
C VAL A 125 5.99 -9.21 13.86
N PHE A 126 4.90 -8.84 14.54
CA PHE A 126 4.85 -7.77 15.55
C PHE A 126 4.99 -8.33 16.98
N GLU A 127 6.20 -8.80 17.29
CA GLU A 127 6.52 -9.54 18.51
C GLU A 127 7.40 -8.74 19.48
N ASN A 128 6.99 -8.61 20.75
CA ASN A 128 7.84 -8.08 21.84
C ASN A 128 8.58 -6.77 21.51
N LYS A 129 7.86 -5.71 21.10
CA LYS A 129 8.47 -4.42 20.73
C LYS A 129 9.41 -4.47 19.53
N THR A 130 9.37 -5.57 18.78
CA THR A 130 10.26 -5.83 17.66
C THR A 130 9.45 -6.27 16.45
N ILE A 131 9.92 -5.86 15.27
CA ILE A 131 9.44 -6.33 13.98
C ILE A 131 10.58 -7.05 13.29
N TYR A 132 10.31 -8.27 12.83
CA TYR A 132 11.25 -9.08 12.06
C TYR A 132 10.82 -9.14 10.60
N PHE A 133 11.55 -8.46 9.72
CA PHE A 133 11.18 -8.34 8.31
C PHE A 133 11.31 -9.65 7.54
N ALA A 134 12.19 -10.57 7.96
CA ALA A 134 12.25 -11.92 7.38
C ALA A 134 10.93 -12.70 7.52
N LYS A 135 10.09 -12.40 8.52
CA LYS A 135 8.78 -13.04 8.68
C LYS A 135 7.72 -12.48 7.72
N LEU A 136 7.99 -11.34 7.08
CA LEU A 136 7.09 -10.72 6.11
C LEU A 136 7.09 -11.43 4.75
N GLU A 137 8.13 -12.21 4.43
CA GLU A 137 8.16 -13.04 3.22
C GLU A 137 6.96 -14.01 3.19
N LYS A 138 6.60 -14.59 4.35
CA LYS A 138 5.38 -15.41 4.49
C LYS A 138 4.10 -14.67 4.10
N ALA A 139 4.04 -13.36 4.35
CA ALA A 139 2.88 -12.55 3.98
C ALA A 139 2.78 -12.37 2.46
N LEU A 140 3.91 -12.23 1.76
CA LEU A 140 3.95 -12.16 0.28
C LEU A 140 3.49 -13.46 -0.35
N ASP A 141 3.99 -14.60 0.15
CA ASP A 141 3.58 -15.92 -0.33
C ASP A 141 2.07 -16.10 -0.14
N TYR A 142 1.55 -15.75 1.05
CA TYR A 142 0.14 -15.90 1.35
C TYR A 142 -0.77 -14.96 0.54
N LEU A 143 -0.32 -13.74 0.22
CA LEU A 143 -1.03 -12.86 -0.72
C LEU A 143 -1.14 -13.50 -2.11
N SER A 144 -0.06 -14.13 -2.59
CA SER A 144 -0.03 -14.82 -3.88
C SER A 144 -0.94 -16.04 -3.89
N GLU A 145 -0.92 -16.85 -2.83
CA GLU A 145 -1.84 -17.98 -2.65
C GLU A 145 -3.29 -17.53 -2.61
N PHE A 146 -3.59 -16.41 -1.94
CA PHE A 146 -4.93 -15.86 -1.89
C PHE A 146 -5.42 -15.42 -3.27
N GLU A 147 -4.60 -14.69 -4.04
CA GLU A 147 -4.90 -14.27 -5.41
C GLU A 147 -5.19 -15.48 -6.31
N MET A 148 -4.39 -16.54 -6.21
CA MET A 148 -4.64 -17.82 -6.90
C MET A 148 -5.95 -18.47 -6.44
N SER A 149 -6.24 -18.45 -5.13
CA SER A 149 -7.42 -19.10 -4.56
C SER A 149 -8.73 -18.44 -5.00
N ILE A 150 -8.73 -17.13 -5.25
CA ILE A 150 -9.91 -16.39 -5.72
C ILE A 150 -10.05 -16.39 -7.25
N GLU A 151 -9.09 -17.00 -7.96
CA GLU A 151 -9.04 -17.10 -9.43
C GLU A 151 -9.18 -15.73 -10.12
N SER A 152 -8.68 -14.69 -9.47
CA SER A 152 -8.80 -13.30 -9.91
C SER A 152 -7.60 -12.51 -9.42
N THR A 153 -7.11 -11.58 -10.22
CA THR A 153 -6.02 -10.69 -9.80
C THR A 153 -6.55 -9.67 -8.78
N PHE A 154 -5.65 -9.03 -8.03
CA PHE A 154 -5.98 -7.86 -7.20
C PHE A 154 -6.14 -6.60 -8.06
N LEU A 155 -5.39 -6.52 -9.16
CA LEU A 155 -5.39 -5.39 -10.08
C LEU A 155 -6.80 -5.14 -10.63
N TYR A 156 -7.37 -3.98 -10.30
CA TYR A 156 -8.75 -3.56 -10.63
C TYR A 156 -9.87 -4.49 -10.15
N ASN A 157 -9.63 -5.25 -9.08
CA ASN A 157 -10.65 -6.10 -8.49
C ASN A 157 -11.54 -5.35 -7.49
N PHE A 158 -12.80 -5.16 -7.89
CA PHE A 158 -13.80 -4.47 -7.07
C PHE A 158 -14.54 -5.39 -6.10
N ASN A 159 -14.40 -6.72 -6.24
CA ASN A 159 -15.26 -7.71 -5.60
C ASN A 159 -14.68 -8.31 -4.31
N ILE A 160 -13.42 -8.04 -3.98
CA ILE A 160 -12.84 -8.45 -2.69
C ILE A 160 -13.50 -7.62 -1.58
N GLN A 161 -13.94 -8.31 -0.52
CA GLN A 161 -14.58 -7.67 0.63
C GLN A 161 -14.20 -8.42 1.90
N PHE A 162 -13.51 -7.73 2.80
CA PHE A 162 -13.18 -8.24 4.12
C PHE A 162 -14.11 -7.65 5.19
N SER A 163 -14.02 -8.18 6.40
CA SER A 163 -14.61 -7.56 7.58
C SER A 163 -14.04 -6.16 7.79
N GLU A 164 -14.83 -5.26 8.36
CA GLU A 164 -14.39 -3.89 8.69
C GLU A 164 -13.12 -3.89 9.54
N LYS A 165 -13.04 -4.82 10.51
CA LYS A 165 -11.87 -5.01 11.37
C LYS A 165 -10.63 -5.38 10.56
N MET A 166 -10.74 -6.27 9.59
CA MET A 166 -9.62 -6.62 8.73
C MET A 166 -9.23 -5.46 7.81
N THR A 167 -10.21 -4.76 7.21
CA THR A 167 -9.95 -3.60 6.36
C THR A 167 -9.20 -2.51 7.14
N GLU A 168 -9.60 -2.20 8.38
CA GLU A 168 -8.87 -1.27 9.24
C GLU A 168 -7.42 -1.73 9.53
N LYS A 169 -7.21 -3.03 9.74
CA LYS A 169 -5.86 -3.59 9.92
C LYS A 169 -5.02 -3.49 8.65
N LEU A 170 -5.60 -3.76 7.48
CA LEU A 170 -4.93 -3.60 6.19
C LEU A 170 -4.52 -2.14 5.94
N ILE A 171 -5.41 -1.17 6.21
CA ILE A 171 -5.08 0.26 6.11
C ILE A 171 -3.91 0.61 7.03
N CYS A 172 -3.97 0.18 8.29
CA CYS A 172 -2.89 0.43 9.26
C CYS A 172 -1.56 -0.22 8.83
N PHE A 173 -1.61 -1.44 8.31
CA PHE A 173 -0.42 -2.15 7.87
C PHE A 173 0.19 -1.52 6.61
N TYR A 174 -0.64 -1.11 5.65
CA TYR A 174 -0.21 -0.33 4.51
C TYR A 174 0.46 0.98 4.94
N SER A 175 -0.18 1.74 5.84
CA SER A 175 0.36 2.99 6.39
C SER A 175 1.72 2.77 7.03
N PHE A 176 1.86 1.72 7.85
CA PHE A 176 3.13 1.31 8.44
C PHE A 176 4.22 1.11 7.38
N LEU A 177 3.94 0.33 6.34
CA LEU A 177 4.93 0.00 5.30
C LEU A 177 5.31 1.24 4.46
N PHE A 178 4.32 2.06 4.07
CA PHE A 178 4.56 3.28 3.31
C PHE A 178 5.43 4.28 4.10
N HIS A 179 5.14 4.47 5.38
CA HIS A 179 5.94 5.37 6.21
C HIS A 179 7.32 4.80 6.51
N LEU A 180 7.49 3.48 6.58
CA LEU A 180 8.81 2.86 6.61
C LEU A 180 9.61 3.17 5.35
N ARG A 181 9.04 2.97 4.16
CA ARG A 181 9.68 3.34 2.88
C ARG A 181 10.05 4.81 2.86
N SER A 182 9.16 5.68 3.33
CA SER A 182 9.41 7.11 3.44
C SER A 182 10.59 7.44 4.36
N LEU A 183 10.77 6.74 5.48
CA LEU A 183 11.96 6.90 6.33
C LEU A 183 13.24 6.43 5.64
N MET A 184 13.18 5.31 4.90
CA MET A 184 14.34 4.84 4.12
C MET A 184 14.71 5.82 3.01
N ALA A 185 13.72 6.47 2.39
CA ALA A 185 13.93 7.56 1.44
C ALA A 185 14.61 8.77 2.09
N ILE A 186 14.13 9.20 3.26
CA ILE A 186 14.74 10.31 4.02
C ILE A 186 16.19 10.01 4.38
N ASP A 187 16.46 8.81 4.88
CA ASP A 187 17.82 8.37 5.19
C ASP A 187 18.70 8.34 3.93
N HIS A 188 18.21 7.77 2.83
CA HIS A 188 18.95 7.75 1.56
C HIS A 188 19.31 9.17 1.10
N ASN A 189 18.32 10.06 1.06
CA ASN A 189 18.46 11.45 0.62
C ASN A 189 19.36 12.29 1.54
N GLY A 190 19.51 11.91 2.81
CA GLY A 190 20.43 12.56 3.73
C GLY A 190 21.92 12.31 3.41
N HIS A 191 22.21 11.34 2.54
CA HIS A 191 23.56 10.87 2.24
C HIS A 191 23.92 10.89 0.75
N VAL A 192 23.10 11.51 -0.11
CA VAL A 192 23.42 11.68 -1.54
C VAL A 192 24.40 12.84 -1.76
N GLU A 193 25.21 12.77 -2.81
CA GLU A 193 26.14 13.84 -3.17
C GLU A 193 25.44 14.93 -3.98
N ASP A 194 24.63 14.52 -4.97
CA ASP A 194 23.81 15.43 -5.79
C ASP A 194 22.31 15.12 -5.63
N SER A 195 21.65 15.94 -4.81
CA SER A 195 20.20 15.82 -4.58
C SER A 195 19.34 16.02 -5.82
N SER A 196 19.85 16.66 -6.89
CA SER A 196 19.09 16.86 -8.12
C SER A 196 18.97 15.59 -8.98
N VAL A 197 19.89 14.64 -8.80
CA VAL A 197 19.97 13.41 -9.61
C VAL A 197 19.68 12.17 -8.78
N GLU A 198 20.17 12.11 -7.54
CA GLU A 198 20.19 10.88 -6.75
C GLU A 198 19.07 10.80 -5.71
N SER A 199 18.32 11.89 -5.50
CA SER A 199 17.26 11.91 -4.51
C SER A 199 16.05 11.12 -4.97
N VAL A 200 15.47 10.38 -4.03
CA VAL A 200 14.25 9.61 -4.24
C VAL A 200 13.04 10.31 -3.65
N LYS A 201 11.87 10.01 -4.20
CA LYS A 201 10.58 10.50 -3.73
C LYS A 201 9.65 9.33 -3.42
N CYS A 202 8.70 9.57 -2.54
CA CYS A 202 7.61 8.65 -2.25
C CYS A 202 6.30 9.34 -2.62
N ASP A 203 5.50 8.71 -3.48
CA ASP A 203 4.15 9.15 -3.80
C ASP A 203 3.15 8.03 -3.51
N SER A 204 2.09 8.33 -2.78
CA SER A 204 1.13 7.31 -2.31
C SER A 204 0.19 6.80 -3.41
N ILE A 205 0.30 7.33 -4.62
CA ILE A 205 -0.59 7.03 -5.75
C ILE A 205 0.23 6.68 -6.99
N SER A 206 1.07 7.60 -7.44
CA SER A 206 1.82 7.54 -8.71
C SER A 206 2.83 6.40 -8.72
N ASP A 207 3.35 6.01 -7.55
CA ASP A 207 4.25 4.86 -7.39
C ASP A 207 3.52 3.53 -7.68
N TYR A 208 2.20 3.48 -7.54
CA TYR A 208 1.37 2.27 -7.72
C TYR A 208 0.59 2.26 -9.02
N LEU A 209 0.28 3.43 -9.56
CA LEU A 209 -0.37 3.63 -10.85
C LEU A 209 0.53 4.46 -11.76
N PRO A 210 1.74 3.96 -12.11
CA PRO A 210 2.59 4.68 -13.03
C PRO A 210 1.86 4.80 -14.37
N LYS A 211 1.88 6.01 -14.97
CA LYS A 211 1.38 6.22 -16.33
C LYS A 211 -0.12 5.85 -16.49
N SER A 212 -0.96 6.21 -15.52
CA SER A 212 -2.40 5.93 -15.52
C SER A 212 -3.12 6.37 -16.80
N ASP A 213 -2.71 7.50 -17.41
CA ASP A 213 -3.20 7.99 -18.70
C ASP A 213 -2.97 7.00 -19.85
N TYR A 214 -1.80 6.38 -19.91
CA TYR A 214 -1.48 5.39 -20.94
C TYR A 214 -2.33 4.13 -20.75
N THR A 215 -2.53 3.71 -19.50
CA THR A 215 -3.40 2.56 -19.19
C THR A 215 -4.83 2.78 -19.67
N ILE A 216 -5.34 4.02 -19.60
CA ILE A 216 -6.69 4.34 -20.07
C ILE A 216 -6.80 4.37 -21.57
N ASN A 217 -5.81 4.97 -22.24
CA ASN A 217 -5.76 4.96 -23.69
C ASN A 217 -5.77 3.52 -24.24
N ASP A 218 -4.97 2.64 -23.63
CA ASP A 218 -4.96 1.22 -23.98
C ASP A 218 -6.27 0.51 -23.62
N ALA A 219 -6.91 0.88 -22.51
CA ALA A 219 -8.20 0.32 -22.08
C ALA A 219 -9.33 0.69 -23.05
N LEU A 220 -9.38 1.95 -23.50
CA LEU A 220 -10.35 2.40 -24.50
C LEU A 220 -10.13 1.70 -25.84
N LEU A 221 -8.87 1.52 -26.26
CA LEU A 221 -8.52 0.79 -27.47
C LEU A 221 -8.96 -0.69 -27.38
N TYR A 222 -8.66 -1.34 -26.24
CA TYR A 222 -9.07 -2.72 -25.97
C TYR A 222 -10.59 -2.86 -25.93
N LEU A 223 -11.30 -1.94 -25.28
CA LEU A 223 -12.77 -1.93 -25.24
C LEU A 223 -13.36 -1.82 -26.64
N GLN A 224 -12.81 -0.95 -27.49
CA GLN A 224 -13.27 -0.80 -28.87
C GLN A 224 -12.98 -2.06 -29.70
N PHE A 225 -11.80 -2.67 -29.52
CA PHE A 225 -11.47 -3.98 -30.11
C PHE A 225 -12.50 -5.04 -29.70
N LYS A 226 -12.83 -5.15 -28.41
CA LYS A 226 -13.86 -6.08 -27.93
C LYS A 226 -15.20 -5.85 -28.61
N LYS A 227 -15.68 -4.59 -28.69
CA LYS A 227 -16.94 -4.25 -29.36
C LYS A 227 -16.94 -4.66 -30.84
N LEU A 228 -15.85 -4.37 -31.57
CA LEU A 228 -15.72 -4.72 -32.99
C LEU A 228 -15.54 -6.22 -33.23
N SER A 229 -15.04 -6.97 -32.24
CA SER A 229 -14.85 -8.43 -32.33
C SER A 229 -16.15 -9.23 -32.18
N ILE A 230 -17.20 -8.67 -31.57
CA ILE A 230 -18.47 -9.38 -31.24
C ILE A 230 -19.05 -10.17 -32.42
N PRO A 231 -19.16 -9.63 -33.65
CA PRO A 231 -19.73 -10.34 -34.79
C PRO A 231 -18.98 -11.63 -35.16
N PHE A 232 -17.70 -11.73 -34.79
CA PHE A 232 -16.81 -12.83 -35.20
C PHE A 232 -16.65 -13.92 -34.14
N VAL A 233 -17.03 -13.67 -32.88
CA VAL A 233 -16.78 -14.60 -31.75
C VAL A 233 -18.08 -15.09 -31.11
N GLY A 234 -19.18 -14.34 -31.20
CA GLY A 234 -20.41 -14.59 -30.43
C GLY A 234 -21.70 -14.79 -31.24
N HIS A 235 -21.65 -14.78 -32.57
CA HIS A 235 -22.83 -14.89 -33.44
C HIS A 235 -22.99 -16.29 -34.05
N LYS A 236 -24.23 -16.66 -34.42
CA LYS A 236 -24.51 -17.96 -35.09
C LYS A 236 -23.76 -18.13 -36.41
N ASP A 237 -23.44 -17.02 -37.08
CA ASP A 237 -22.70 -16.97 -38.35
C ASP A 237 -21.22 -16.57 -38.14
N LYS A 238 -20.61 -17.00 -37.02
CA LYS A 238 -19.23 -16.63 -36.71
C LYS A 238 -18.25 -17.11 -37.78
N ASP A 239 -17.40 -16.19 -38.27
CA ASP A 239 -16.29 -16.57 -39.15
C ASP A 239 -15.12 -17.08 -38.31
N VAL A 240 -15.05 -18.41 -38.18
CA VAL A 240 -14.00 -19.13 -37.44
C VAL A 240 -12.59 -18.79 -37.94
N ARG A 241 -12.43 -18.39 -39.22
CA ARG A 241 -11.13 -17.98 -39.74
C ARG A 241 -10.74 -16.60 -39.21
N ILE A 242 -11.66 -15.65 -39.18
CA ILE A 242 -11.41 -14.31 -38.63
C ILE A 242 -11.16 -14.41 -37.12
N GLU A 243 -11.94 -15.21 -36.40
CA GLU A 243 -11.74 -15.51 -34.98
C GLU A 243 -10.30 -15.99 -34.73
N LYS A 244 -9.86 -17.06 -35.41
CA LYS A 244 -8.54 -17.68 -35.18
C LYS A 244 -7.34 -16.91 -35.74
N LEU A 245 -7.49 -16.25 -36.88
CA LEU A 245 -6.36 -15.61 -37.57
C LEU A 245 -6.18 -14.14 -37.20
N PHE A 246 -7.21 -13.49 -36.66
CA PHE A 246 -7.17 -12.06 -36.35
C PHE A 246 -7.55 -11.76 -34.90
N VAL A 247 -8.71 -12.22 -34.43
CA VAL A 247 -9.20 -11.87 -33.09
C VAL A 247 -8.35 -12.51 -31.99
N ASP A 248 -8.12 -13.82 -32.04
CA ASP A 248 -7.36 -14.54 -31.02
C ASP A 248 -5.91 -14.04 -30.89
N PRO A 249 -5.15 -13.83 -31.98
CA PRO A 249 -3.79 -13.27 -31.87
C PRO A 249 -3.76 -11.86 -31.29
N LEU A 250 -4.71 -11.00 -31.68
CA LEU A 250 -4.77 -9.64 -31.13
C LEU A 250 -5.17 -9.62 -29.67
N LEU A 251 -6.14 -10.46 -29.27
CA LEU A 251 -6.52 -10.61 -27.87
C LEU A 251 -5.33 -11.11 -27.02
N LYS A 252 -4.52 -12.02 -27.54
CA LYS A 252 -3.28 -12.45 -26.88
C LYS A 252 -2.27 -11.30 -26.77
N ALA A 253 -2.11 -10.50 -27.81
CA ALA A 253 -1.23 -9.33 -27.78
C ALA A 253 -1.70 -8.29 -26.74
N PHE A 254 -3.00 -7.99 -26.68
CA PHE A 254 -3.57 -7.13 -25.64
C PHE A 254 -3.27 -7.66 -24.24
N ASN A 255 -3.52 -8.95 -23.98
CA ASN A 255 -3.24 -9.55 -22.68
C ASN A 255 -1.74 -9.57 -22.31
N GLN A 256 -0.86 -9.67 -23.31
CA GLN A 256 0.59 -9.71 -23.09
C GLN A 256 1.21 -8.32 -22.85
N TYR A 257 0.81 -7.32 -23.63
CA TYR A 257 1.45 -6.00 -23.62
C TYR A 257 0.66 -4.94 -22.87
N ASN A 258 -0.67 -5.08 -22.81
CA ASN A 258 -1.60 -4.11 -22.23
C ASN A 258 -2.40 -4.75 -21.09
N HIS A 259 -1.76 -5.60 -20.28
CA HIS A 259 -2.40 -6.39 -19.23
C HIS A 259 -3.26 -5.55 -18.29
N ASN A 260 -2.73 -4.43 -17.79
CA ASN A 260 -3.44 -3.54 -16.86
C ASN A 260 -4.73 -2.99 -17.48
N ALA A 261 -4.65 -2.52 -18.73
CA ALA A 261 -5.79 -2.03 -19.48
C ALA A 261 -6.86 -3.12 -19.69
N CYS A 262 -6.43 -4.36 -19.97
CA CYS A 262 -7.34 -5.49 -20.10
C CYS A 262 -8.05 -5.77 -18.77
N CYS A 263 -7.31 -5.84 -17.66
CA CYS A 263 -7.87 -6.03 -16.33
C CYS A 263 -8.88 -4.94 -15.96
N LEU A 264 -8.57 -3.66 -16.26
CA LEU A 264 -9.46 -2.55 -15.97
C LEU A 264 -10.82 -2.72 -16.68
N VAL A 265 -10.80 -3.03 -17.97
CA VAL A 265 -12.03 -3.23 -18.76
C VAL A 265 -12.77 -4.50 -18.35
N ASP A 266 -12.05 -5.60 -18.15
CA ASP A 266 -12.67 -6.92 -17.93
C ASP A 266 -13.31 -7.05 -16.56
N GLN A 267 -12.86 -6.28 -15.57
CA GLN A 267 -13.38 -6.31 -14.21
C GLN A 267 -14.49 -5.28 -13.94
N LEU A 268 -14.73 -4.35 -14.87
CA LEU A 268 -15.81 -3.37 -14.75
C LEU A 268 -17.17 -3.92 -15.23
N PRO A 269 -18.29 -3.50 -14.60
CA PRO A 269 -19.62 -3.86 -15.07
C PRO A 269 -19.86 -3.40 -16.52
N LYS A 270 -20.42 -4.30 -17.35
CA LYS A 270 -20.82 -3.94 -18.73
C LYS A 270 -21.82 -2.78 -18.79
N SER A 271 -22.64 -2.60 -17.75
CA SER A 271 -23.55 -1.45 -17.64
C SER A 271 -22.78 -0.14 -17.55
N PHE A 272 -21.72 -0.09 -16.75
CA PHE A 272 -20.85 1.08 -16.59
C PHE A 272 -20.11 1.42 -17.91
N LEU A 273 -19.50 0.41 -18.55
CA LEU A 273 -18.74 0.62 -19.80
C LEU A 273 -19.58 1.06 -21.01
N ASN A 274 -20.90 0.89 -20.93
CA ASN A 274 -21.84 1.25 -22.00
C ASN A 274 -22.75 2.43 -21.63
N SER A 275 -22.69 2.94 -20.40
CA SER A 275 -23.57 4.03 -19.94
C SER A 275 -23.08 5.42 -20.31
N LEU A 276 -21.80 5.58 -20.66
CA LEU A 276 -21.16 6.88 -20.87
C LEU A 276 -20.70 7.06 -22.33
N PRO A 277 -20.77 8.29 -22.87
CA PRO A 277 -20.04 8.70 -24.07
C PRO A 277 -18.52 8.50 -23.93
N GLN A 278 -17.79 8.40 -25.04
CA GLN A 278 -16.36 8.08 -25.02
C GLN A 278 -15.51 9.06 -24.20
N ALA A 279 -15.74 10.38 -24.35
CA ALA A 279 -14.97 11.39 -23.60
C ALA A 279 -15.24 11.33 -22.09
N GLU A 280 -16.49 11.13 -21.69
CA GLU A 280 -16.87 10.95 -20.28
C GLU A 280 -16.36 9.61 -19.72
N LEU A 281 -16.29 8.57 -20.56
CA LEU A 281 -15.76 7.27 -20.18
C LEU A 281 -14.26 7.34 -19.90
N GLU A 282 -13.49 8.11 -20.66
CA GLU A 282 -12.06 8.34 -20.41
C GLU A 282 -11.82 8.89 -19.00
N GLU A 283 -12.48 10.01 -18.67
CA GLU A 283 -12.40 10.64 -17.33
C GLU A 283 -12.93 9.70 -16.24
N ALA A 284 -14.03 9.00 -16.50
CA ALA A 284 -14.57 8.04 -15.54
C ALA A 284 -13.59 6.90 -15.27
N LEU A 285 -12.88 6.39 -16.28
CA LEU A 285 -11.85 5.37 -16.09
C LEU A 285 -10.66 5.89 -15.29
N HIS A 286 -10.28 7.17 -15.40
CA HIS A 286 -9.27 7.80 -14.52
C HIS A 286 -9.69 7.70 -13.06
N HIS A 287 -10.91 8.13 -12.76
CA HIS A 287 -11.44 8.08 -11.41
C HIS A 287 -11.59 6.66 -10.88
N VAL A 288 -12.00 5.71 -11.72
CA VAL A 288 -12.12 4.31 -11.35
C VAL A 288 -10.79 3.71 -10.90
N GLN A 289 -9.69 3.97 -11.62
CA GLN A 289 -8.37 3.47 -11.22
C GLN A 289 -7.96 4.00 -9.84
N MET A 290 -8.18 5.29 -9.62
CA MET A 290 -7.86 5.97 -8.37
C MET A 290 -8.72 5.46 -7.22
N ASP A 291 -10.02 5.32 -7.45
CA ASP A 291 -10.96 4.80 -6.45
C ASP A 291 -10.68 3.34 -6.11
N TRP A 292 -10.30 2.52 -7.09
CA TRP A 292 -9.83 1.16 -6.83
C TRP A 292 -8.61 1.17 -5.91
N LEU A 293 -7.57 1.93 -6.23
CA LEU A 293 -6.33 1.97 -5.44
C LEU A 293 -6.55 2.48 -4.02
N LEU A 294 -7.41 3.49 -3.86
CA LEU A 294 -7.60 4.20 -2.59
C LEU A 294 -8.72 3.60 -1.73
N GLY A 295 -9.78 3.07 -2.33
CA GLY A 295 -11.03 2.72 -1.65
C GLY A 295 -11.46 1.26 -1.76
N SER A 296 -10.63 0.37 -2.32
CA SER A 296 -10.93 -1.06 -2.40
C SER A 296 -9.97 -1.91 -1.57
N GLU A 297 -10.48 -3.02 -1.05
CA GLU A 297 -9.68 -4.02 -0.35
C GLU A 297 -8.61 -4.63 -1.27
N ALA A 298 -8.91 -4.83 -2.55
CA ALA A 298 -7.93 -5.33 -3.52
C ALA A 298 -6.81 -4.30 -3.79
N GLY A 299 -7.15 -3.01 -3.87
CA GLY A 299 -6.17 -1.93 -3.98
C GLY A 299 -5.26 -1.84 -2.75
N LEU A 300 -5.79 -2.09 -1.54
CA LEU A 300 -4.98 -2.23 -0.33
C LEU A 300 -4.04 -3.43 -0.42
N LEU A 301 -4.53 -4.61 -0.78
CA LEU A 301 -3.69 -5.81 -0.93
C LEU A 301 -2.60 -5.62 -1.99
N PHE A 302 -2.93 -4.99 -3.11
CA PHE A 302 -1.98 -4.63 -4.16
C PHE A 302 -0.86 -3.76 -3.60
N LYS A 303 -1.18 -2.62 -2.97
CA LYS A 303 -0.16 -1.74 -2.40
C LYS A 303 0.67 -2.41 -1.31
N ILE A 304 0.04 -3.22 -0.45
CA ILE A 304 0.74 -4.00 0.58
C ILE A 304 1.72 -4.97 -0.07
N ARG A 305 1.32 -5.69 -1.12
CA ARG A 305 2.21 -6.59 -1.85
C ARG A 305 3.43 -5.86 -2.40
N GLU A 306 3.21 -4.73 -3.07
CA GLU A 306 4.30 -3.91 -3.64
C GLU A 306 5.25 -3.39 -2.54
N GLU A 307 4.70 -2.88 -1.42
CA GLU A 307 5.52 -2.39 -0.30
C GLU A 307 6.28 -3.52 0.43
N LEU A 308 5.66 -4.69 0.59
CA LEU A 308 6.31 -5.87 1.16
C LEU A 308 7.45 -6.37 0.27
N PHE A 309 7.24 -6.39 -1.05
CA PHE A 309 8.29 -6.73 -2.01
C PHE A 309 9.45 -5.74 -1.89
N GLY A 310 9.16 -4.43 -1.84
CA GLY A 310 10.18 -3.41 -1.61
C GLY A 310 10.96 -3.60 -0.30
N ALA A 311 10.26 -3.90 0.80
CA ALA A 311 10.89 -4.09 2.11
C ALA A 311 11.79 -5.34 2.19
N THR A 312 11.46 -6.41 1.46
CA THR A 312 12.17 -7.70 1.50
C THR A 312 13.27 -7.77 0.42
N GLU A 313 12.88 -7.53 -0.82
CA GLU A 313 13.75 -7.66 -1.99
C GLU A 313 14.63 -6.42 -2.20
N GLY A 314 14.10 -5.24 -1.90
CA GLY A 314 14.74 -3.94 -2.05
C GLY A 314 13.83 -2.95 -2.76
N TYR A 315 13.70 -1.74 -2.20
CA TYR A 315 12.84 -0.70 -2.76
C TYR A 315 13.31 -0.22 -4.14
N ASP A 316 14.61 -0.34 -4.43
CA ASP A 316 15.21 -0.06 -5.74
C ASP A 316 14.79 -1.04 -6.84
N LYS A 317 14.22 -2.21 -6.49
CA LYS A 317 13.71 -3.14 -7.51
C LYS A 317 12.31 -2.79 -8.02
N ILE A 318 11.60 -1.91 -7.32
CA ILE A 318 10.17 -1.69 -7.53
C ILE A 318 9.80 -0.21 -7.60
N PHE A 319 10.21 0.60 -6.62
CA PHE A 319 9.86 2.01 -6.56
C PHE A 319 10.93 2.92 -7.13
N TRP A 320 12.20 2.53 -7.04
CA TRP A 320 13.34 3.34 -7.49
C TRP A 320 14.30 2.55 -8.42
N PRO A 321 13.79 2.01 -9.54
CA PRO A 321 14.55 1.17 -10.48
C PRO A 321 15.84 1.83 -10.98
N GLU A 322 15.87 3.15 -11.08
CA GLU A 322 17.03 3.95 -11.47
C GLU A 322 18.23 3.77 -10.54
N LEU A 323 18.00 3.40 -9.27
CA LEU A 323 19.07 3.20 -8.28
C LEU A 323 19.58 1.76 -8.20
N SER A 324 19.01 0.82 -8.96
CA SER A 324 19.44 -0.58 -8.96
C SER A 324 20.90 -0.79 -9.38
N THR A 325 21.49 0.19 -10.09
CA THR A 325 22.90 0.18 -10.53
C THR A 325 23.82 1.01 -9.64
N SER A 326 23.28 1.68 -8.63
CA SER A 326 24.04 2.52 -7.71
C SER A 326 24.92 1.68 -6.79
N LYS A 327 25.98 2.30 -6.26
CA LYS A 327 26.90 1.65 -5.32
C LYS A 327 26.13 1.19 -4.08
N SER A 328 26.38 -0.05 -3.66
CA SER A 328 25.82 -0.58 -2.43
C SER A 328 26.36 0.17 -1.21
N LYS A 329 25.44 0.67 -0.37
CA LYS A 329 25.69 1.23 0.95
C LYS A 329 25.91 0.10 1.96
N GLN A 330 26.78 0.33 2.93
CA GLN A 330 27.02 -0.62 4.02
C GLN A 330 25.83 -0.63 5.00
N ALA A 331 25.59 -1.78 5.62
CA ALA A 331 24.56 -1.92 6.65
C ALA A 331 24.80 -0.94 7.81
N THR A 332 23.76 -0.21 8.20
CA THR A 332 23.76 0.71 9.35
C THR A 332 22.50 0.53 10.20
N SER A 333 22.44 1.26 11.32
CA SER A 333 21.24 1.35 12.15
C SER A 333 20.70 2.78 12.11
N LEU A 334 19.47 2.94 11.66
CA LEU A 334 18.76 4.21 11.72
C LEU A 334 18.08 4.34 13.09
N ASN A 335 18.37 5.42 13.82
CA ASN A 335 17.84 5.66 15.16
C ASN A 335 17.05 6.98 15.16
N ILE A 336 15.79 6.91 15.57
CA ILE A 336 14.86 8.04 15.58
C ILE A 336 14.25 8.16 16.97
N CYS A 337 14.19 9.36 17.52
CA CYS A 337 13.49 9.63 18.78
C CYS A 337 12.60 10.85 18.60
N PHE A 338 11.29 10.70 18.84
CA PHE A 338 10.33 11.79 18.71
C PHE A 338 9.46 11.94 19.96
N THR A 339 8.94 13.16 20.14
CA THR A 339 7.90 13.49 21.12
C THR A 339 6.72 14.10 20.40
N LEU A 340 5.57 13.43 20.47
CA LEU A 340 4.30 13.91 19.97
C LEU A 340 3.47 14.47 21.12
N SER A 341 2.96 15.68 21.01
CA SER A 341 2.21 16.36 22.07
C SER A 341 0.81 16.78 21.63
N HIS A 342 -0.04 17.18 22.59
CA HIS A 342 -1.34 17.76 22.28
C HIS A 342 -1.27 19.03 21.40
N LYS A 343 -0.14 19.75 21.39
CA LYS A 343 0.03 20.92 20.51
C LYS A 343 0.11 20.51 19.04
N ASP A 344 0.67 19.34 18.77
CA ASP A 344 0.81 18.82 17.41
C ASP A 344 -0.55 18.38 16.88
N LEU A 345 -1.36 17.74 17.72
CA LEU A 345 -2.78 17.47 17.43
C LEU A 345 -3.59 18.74 17.14
N ALA A 346 -3.41 19.79 17.95
CA ALA A 346 -4.18 21.03 17.80
C ALA A 346 -3.83 21.84 16.54
N ARG A 347 -2.62 21.67 15.99
CA ARG A 347 -2.19 22.36 14.75
C ARG A 347 -2.88 21.80 13.50
N GLU A 348 -3.14 20.50 13.46
CA GLU A 348 -3.94 19.86 12.39
C GLU A 348 -5.38 20.41 12.39
N TYR A 349 -6.03 20.49 13.56
CA TYR A 349 -7.40 21.03 13.67
C TYR A 349 -7.54 22.51 13.29
N ALA A 350 -6.46 23.27 13.26
CA ALA A 350 -6.47 24.67 12.84
C ALA A 350 -6.08 24.86 11.36
N ALA A 351 -5.58 23.80 10.71
CA ALA A 351 -5.18 23.79 9.29
C ALA A 351 -6.22 23.08 8.39
N ALA A 352 -7.09 22.24 8.98
CA ALA A 352 -8.33 21.74 8.37
C ALA A 352 -9.47 22.74 8.56
#